data_AF-X0YRS7-F1
#
_entry.id   AF-X0YRS7-F1
#
_cell.length_a   1.000
_cell.length_b   1.000
_cell.length_c   1.000
_cell.angle_alpha   90.00
_cell.angle_beta   90.00
_cell.angle_gamma   90.00
#
_symmetry.space_group_name_H-M   'P 1'
#
loop_
_entity.id
_entity.type
_entity.pdbx_description
1 polymer ?
#
loop_
_entity_poly.entity_id
_entity_poly.type
_entity_poly.pdbx_seq_one_letter_code
_entity_poly.pdbx_strand_id
1 'polypeptide(L)' 'QLLDQLDVGGRLVVPVGSPFEQDLIKVVKRKGRLVSTNLGPCRFVPLIGEGGWQKE' A
#
# COMPACT_ATOMS: atom_id res chain seq x y z
N GLN A 1 -7.58 -1.86 7.81
CA GLN A 1 -6.59 -2.47 8.73
C GLN A 1 -5.26 -1.72 8.75
N LEU A 2 -4.41 -1.77 7.70
CA LEU A 2 -3.09 -1.08 7.75
C LEU A 2 -3.18 0.45 7.84
N LEU A 3 -4.14 1.05 7.15
CA LEU A 3 -4.33 2.52 7.14
C LEU A 3 -4.79 3.08 8.49
N ASP A 4 -5.50 2.25 9.26
CA ASP A 4 -6.05 2.64 10.56
C ASP A 4 -4.95 2.77 11.61
N GLN A 5 -3.91 1.94 11.49
CA GLN A 5 -2.73 1.91 12.36
C GLN A 5 -1.76 3.09 12.14
N LEU A 6 -1.92 3.88 11.07
CA LEU A 6 -1.08 5.05 10.84
C LEU A 6 -1.43 6.17 11.81
N ASP A 7 -0.40 6.83 12.35
CA ASP A 7 -0.55 8.12 13.02
C ASP A 7 -0.79 9.26 12.02
N VAL A 8 -1.29 10.40 12.50
CA VAL A 8 -1.37 11.62 11.69
C VAL A 8 0.03 12.07 11.29
N GLY A 9 0.28 12.22 9.99
CA GLY A 9 1.60 12.45 9.40
C GLY A 9 2.36 11.16 9.04
N GLY A 10 1.87 10.00 9.51
CA GLY A 10 2.37 8.69 9.16
C GLY A 10 2.24 8.40 7.65
N ARG A 11 3.12 7.50 7.17
CA ARG A 11 3.25 7.16 5.77
C ARG A 11 3.24 5.64 5.61
N LEU A 12 2.44 5.14 4.67
CA LEU A 12 2.53 3.77 4.17
C LEU A 12 3.00 3.82 2.73
N VAL A 13 4.01 3.03 2.38
CA VAL A 13 4.47 2.86 1.00
C VAL A 13 4.38 1.38 0.67
N VAL A 14 3.57 1.03 -0.32
CA VAL A 14 3.21 -0.36 -0.60
C VAL A 14 2.99 -0.56 -2.11
N PRO A 15 3.50 -1.66 -2.70
CA PRO A 15 3.17 -2.02 -4.07
C PRO A 15 1.71 -2.48 -4.13
N VAL A 16 0.94 -1.92 -5.07
CA VAL A 16 -0.47 -2.28 -5.29
C VAL A 16 -0.65 -2.61 -6.76
N GLY A 17 -1.26 -3.76 -7.03
CA GLY A 17 -1.50 -4.23 -8.39
C GLY A 17 -1.52 -5.75 -8.44
N SER A 18 -1.43 -6.29 -9.66
CA SER A 18 -1.33 -7.72 -9.91
C SER A 18 0.07 -8.27 -9.54
N PRO A 19 0.30 -9.59 -9.54
CA PRO A 19 1.64 -10.14 -9.28
C PRO A 19 2.70 -9.75 -10.31
N PHE A 20 2.29 -9.34 -11.51
CA PHE A 20 3.21 -9.05 -12.63
C PHE A 20 3.33 -7.56 -12.97
N GLU A 21 2.34 -6.77 -12.55
CA GLU A 21 2.23 -5.32 -12.80
C GLU A 21 1.71 -4.62 -11.55
N GLN A 22 2.55 -3.78 -10.95
CA GLN A 22 2.30 -3.09 -9.69
C GLN A 22 2.76 -1.64 -9.79
N ASP A 23 2.04 -0.75 -9.14
CA ASP A 23 2.49 0.61 -8.89
C ASP A 23 2.86 0.80 -7.42
N LEU A 24 3.91 1.58 -7.17
CA LEU A 24 4.32 1.91 -5.81
C LEU A 24 3.46 3.07 -5.30
N ILE A 25 2.57 2.79 -4.35
CA ILE A 25 1.66 3.79 -3.81
C ILE A 25 2.18 4.28 -2.46
N LYS A 26 2.30 5.60 -2.32
CA LYS A 26 2.52 6.27 -1.04
C LYS A 26 1.21 6.84 -0.52
N VAL A 27 0.80 6.43 0.66
CA VAL A 27 -0.33 7.00 1.40
C VAL A 27 0.18 7.79 2.58
N VAL A 28 -0.33 9.02 2.76
CA VAL A 28 -0.04 9.88 3.91
C VAL A 28 -1.33 10.15 4.66
N LYS A 29 -1.37 9.82 5.95
CA LYS A 29 -2.51 10.17 6.80
C LYS A 29 -2.42 11.63 7.20
N ARG A 30 -3.42 12.42 6.81
CA ARG A 30 -3.62 13.80 7.26
C ARG A 30 -4.81 13.82 8.23
N LYS A 31 -5.00 14.92 8.97
CA LYS A 31 -6.13 15.05 9.89
C LYS A 31 -7.45 14.81 9.13
N GLY A 32 -8.13 13.71 9.43
CA GLY A 32 -9.42 13.33 8.85
C GLY A 32 -9.40 12.79 7.41
N ARG A 33 -8.24 12.59 6.77
CA ARG A 33 -8.18 12.06 5.39
C ARG A 33 -6.89 11.31 5.07
N LEU A 34 -6.96 10.41 4.10
CA LEU A 34 -5.79 9.76 3.49
C LEU A 34 -5.50 10.42 2.15
N VAL A 35 -4.22 10.68 1.88
CA VAL A 35 -3.77 11.25 0.60
C VAL A 35 -2.82 10.25 -0.05
N SER A 36 -3.21 9.75 -1.22
CA SER A 36 -2.43 8.78 -1.99
C SER A 36 -1.66 9.45 -3.12
N THR A 37 -0.46 8.95 -3.42
CA THR A 37 0.37 9.39 -4.54
C THR A 37 0.97 8.16 -5.20
N ASN A 38 0.79 8.03 -6.52
CA ASN A 38 1.46 7.01 -7.32
C ASN A 38 2.92 7.45 -7.56
N LEU A 39 3.88 6.59 -7.21
CA LEU A 39 5.32 6.83 -7.37
C LEU A 39 5.90 6.15 -8.62
N GLY A 40 5.05 5.48 -9.40
CA GLY A 40 5.39 4.81 -10.65
C GLY A 40 5.41 3.28 -10.54
N PRO A 41 5.69 2.60 -11.68
CA PRO A 41 5.66 1.14 -11.77
C PRO A 41 6.79 0.49 -10.98
N CYS A 42 6.52 -0.67 -10.42
CA CYS A 42 7.48 -1.47 -9.66
C CYS A 42 7.19 -2.98 -9.80
N ARG A 43 8.09 -3.82 -9.25
CA ARG A 43 7.90 -5.27 -9.21
C ARG A 43 8.45 -5.83 -7.90
N PHE A 44 7.55 -6.35 -7.07
CA PHE A 44 7.78 -6.95 -5.77
C PHE A 44 7.16 -8.35 -5.72
N VAL A 45 7.66 -9.17 -4.80
CA VAL A 45 7.03 -10.45 -4.44
C VAL A 45 5.61 -10.22 -3.89
N PRO A 46 4.68 -11.19 -4.05
CA PRO A 46 3.33 -11.05 -3.53
C PRO A 46 3.33 -10.96 -2.00
N LEU A 47 2.53 -10.05 -1.46
CA LEU A 47 2.22 -10.00 -0.03
C LEU A 47 1.20 -11.11 0.28
N ILE A 48 1.66 -12.24 0.79
CA ILE A 48 0.82 -13.40 1.11
C ILE A 48 0.30 -13.29 2.55
N GLY A 49 -1.01 -13.47 2.77
CA GLY A 49 -1.63 -13.51 4.09
C GLY A 49 -2.95 -12.73 4.19
N GLU A 50 -3.43 -12.53 5.43
CA GLU A 50 -4.65 -11.76 5.70
C GLU A 50 -4.53 -10.33 5.15
N GLY A 51 -5.49 -9.91 4.34
CA GLY A 51 -5.45 -8.61 3.65
C GLY A 51 -4.51 -8.53 2.44
N GLY A 52 -3.90 -9.65 2.04
CA GLY A 52 -3.09 -9.81 0.84
C GLY A 52 -3.54 -10.97 -0.03
N TRP A 53 -2.59 -11.57 -0.77
CA TRP A 53 -2.81 -12.73 -1.62
C TRP A 53 -2.98 -14.01 -0.78
N GLN A 54 -3.85 -14.92 -1.23
CA GLN A 54 -3.93 -16.26 -0.66
C GLN A 54 -2.72 -17.08 -1.10
N LYS A 55 -2.26 -17.97 -0.22
CA LYS A 55 -1.23 -18.95 -0.56
C LYS A 55 -1.90 -20.05 -1.39
N GLU A 56 -1.30 -20.39 -2.53
CA GLU A 56 -1.63 -21.62 -3.26
C GLU A 56 -1.27 -22.87 -2.45
#